data_AF-R0K4E3-F1
#
_entry.id   AF-R0K4E3-F1
#
_cell.length_a   1.000
_cell.length_b   1.000
_cell.length_c   1.000
_cell.angle_alpha   90.00
_cell.angle_beta   90.00
_cell.angle_gamma   90.00
#
_symmetry.space_group_name_H-M   'P 1'
#
loop_
_entity.id
_entity.type
_entity.pdbx_description
1 polymer ?
#
loop_
_entity_poly.entity_id
_entity_poly.type
_entity_poly.pdbx_seq_one_letter_code
_entity_poly.pdbx_strand_id
1 'polypeptide(L)'
;MATELISTPGFSDLPNELVMNIIECMPIEAPKDICNFSLTSRRMHMLALDHLYNHVLVSCPWPLVRTLLNDPELAARVHQVTWKPDTDEDYSSQNQKMLSSLLKSFKPVGLKRWSSKKQEPAVTWRHHEFMNFFLMSTPIVATLVIKDTHGWRDNVYWFGGNVSETGKLQHLRSVHIHGPLCMEQTAHLFLLPSLRDITLIDLVQLERRTRDYVEWEKTIPLQTVLGPHMVSHVQNITLKRASVETQTLAYFTQACKDLKSFAYEHDVHNDLRNLHSPNLLAKMQTLASALTRNRASLERLSIRGDHQMLLQKHVLQVARLASGMSVLRSLDMGLVTHDDDPERCTPDFVMELVRLLPPTLEELTIEMDWQEHWGSKGWEGPTDMLRYFADIAPEKLQSLRRVAVVDWPPKLGCFPPDFAVLYQCFAEHGVHFASIPANIEGPDPLQMSDCIEPGWVFVMATDVEWHY
;
A
#
# COMPACT_ATOMS: atom_id res chain seq x y z
N MET A 1 6.61 -48.16 50.14
CA MET A 1 5.71 -47.00 49.93
C MET A 1 6.37 -46.12 48.90
N ALA A 2 5.92 -46.19 47.65
CA ALA A 2 6.37 -45.31 46.58
C ALA A 2 5.49 -44.05 46.63
N THR A 3 6.10 -42.91 46.89
CA THR A 3 5.45 -41.60 46.77
C THR A 3 5.23 -41.29 45.29
N GLU A 4 3.97 -41.34 44.87
CA GLU A 4 3.54 -40.77 43.59
C GLU A 4 3.79 -39.27 43.62
N LEU A 5 4.78 -38.82 42.84
CA LEU A 5 4.95 -37.41 42.53
C LEU A 5 3.79 -37.00 41.63
N ILE A 6 2.89 -36.18 42.17
CA ILE A 6 1.83 -35.51 41.41
C ILE A 6 2.52 -34.71 40.30
N SER A 7 2.37 -35.13 39.05
CA SER A 7 2.84 -34.40 37.89
C SER A 7 2.11 -33.07 37.83
N THR A 8 2.81 -31.97 38.06
CA THR A 8 2.30 -30.63 37.76
C THR A 8 1.84 -30.61 36.30
N PRO A 9 0.61 -30.15 36.01
CA PRO A 9 0.12 -30.09 34.64
C PRO A 9 1.09 -29.28 33.80
N GLY A 10 1.70 -29.96 32.83
CA GLY A 10 2.71 -29.40 31.97
C GLY A 10 2.06 -28.69 30.78
N PHE A 11 2.86 -27.89 30.08
CA PHE A 11 2.45 -27.29 28.81
C PHE A 11 2.01 -28.34 27.76
N SER A 12 2.46 -29.59 27.92
CA SER A 12 2.02 -30.76 27.15
C SER A 12 0.56 -31.15 27.34
N ASP A 13 -0.08 -30.69 28.42
CA ASP A 13 -1.42 -31.09 28.82
C ASP A 13 -2.48 -30.09 28.38
N LEU A 14 -2.06 -28.95 27.82
CA LEU A 14 -2.96 -27.97 27.21
C LEU A 14 -3.66 -28.57 25.97
N PRO A 15 -4.93 -28.24 25.69
CA PRO A 15 -5.59 -28.54 24.41
C PRO A 15 -4.90 -27.88 23.21
N ASN A 16 -5.09 -28.42 22.01
CA ASN A 16 -4.47 -27.90 20.79
C ASN A 16 -4.91 -26.46 20.48
N GLU A 17 -6.17 -26.14 20.78
CA GLU A 17 -6.79 -24.84 20.55
C GLU A 17 -6.09 -23.74 21.36
N LEU A 18 -5.80 -24.02 22.64
CA LEU A 18 -5.09 -23.05 23.49
C LEU A 18 -3.64 -22.86 23.05
N VAL A 19 -2.99 -23.93 22.59
CA VAL A 19 -1.64 -23.85 22.05
C VAL A 19 -1.61 -23.00 20.78
N MET A 20 -2.58 -23.17 19.86
CA MET A 20 -2.69 -22.35 18.66
C MET A 20 -2.92 -20.88 18.99
N ASN A 21 -3.81 -20.56 19.94
CA ASN A 21 -4.01 -19.18 20.39
C ASN A 21 -2.72 -18.54 20.95
N ILE A 22 -1.87 -19.33 21.62
CA ILE A 22 -0.57 -18.83 22.10
C ILE A 22 0.37 -18.52 20.91
N ILE A 23 0.38 -19.37 19.89
CA ILE A 23 1.18 -19.16 18.67
C ILE A 23 0.67 -17.93 17.90
N GLU A 24 -0.65 -17.73 17.82
CA GLU A 24 -1.28 -16.57 17.17
C GLU A 24 -0.89 -15.23 17.83
N CYS A 25 -0.56 -15.25 19.13
CA CYS A 25 -0.07 -14.06 19.83
C CYS A 25 1.42 -13.75 19.58
N MET A 26 2.16 -14.66 18.92
CA MET A 26 3.58 -14.43 18.63
C MET A 26 3.72 -13.54 17.38
N PRO A 27 4.61 -12.54 17.41
CA PRO A 27 4.80 -11.65 16.27
C PRO A 27 5.36 -12.43 15.06
N ILE A 28 4.71 -12.26 13.91
CA ILE A 28 5.09 -12.93 12.65
C ILE A 28 6.46 -12.43 12.17
N GLU A 29 6.83 -11.21 12.55
CA GLU A 29 8.11 -10.58 12.26
C GLU A 29 9.29 -11.23 13.00
N ALA A 30 9.02 -12.06 14.02
CA ALA A 30 10.02 -12.83 14.77
C ALA A 30 9.83 -14.35 14.59
N PRO A 31 10.03 -14.90 13.37
CA PRO A 31 9.77 -16.31 13.08
C PRO A 31 10.64 -17.27 13.89
N LYS A 32 11.71 -16.76 14.53
CA LYS A 32 12.61 -17.53 15.41
C LYS A 32 11.89 -18.09 16.63
N ASP A 33 10.95 -17.37 17.22
CA ASP A 33 10.25 -17.81 18.43
C ASP A 33 9.30 -18.96 18.11
N ILE A 34 8.55 -18.84 17.02
CA ILE A 34 7.67 -19.91 16.50
C ILE A 34 8.51 -21.11 16.04
N CYS A 35 9.67 -20.88 15.40
CA CYS A 35 10.59 -21.95 15.04
C CYS A 35 11.09 -22.70 16.28
N ASN A 36 11.58 -21.99 17.30
CA ASN A 36 12.05 -22.58 18.55
C ASN A 36 10.94 -23.38 19.23
N PHE A 37 9.73 -22.85 19.23
CA PHE A 37 8.55 -23.54 19.73
C PHE A 37 8.28 -24.85 18.98
N SER A 38 8.35 -24.83 17.66
CA SER A 38 8.15 -26.02 16.80
C SER A 38 9.17 -27.14 17.08
N LEU A 39 10.37 -26.80 17.55
CA LEU A 39 11.44 -27.76 17.86
C LEU A 39 11.26 -28.48 19.21
N THR A 40 10.35 -28.01 20.06
CA THR A 40 10.17 -28.56 21.42
C THR A 40 9.55 -29.95 21.45
N SER A 41 8.64 -30.26 20.52
CA SER A 41 8.02 -31.58 20.39
C SER A 41 7.35 -31.77 19.03
N ARG A 42 7.07 -33.02 18.65
CA ARG A 42 6.32 -33.34 17.42
C ARG A 42 4.93 -32.69 17.39
N ARG A 43 4.28 -32.59 18.56
CA ARG A 43 2.97 -31.94 18.68
C ARG A 43 3.07 -30.46 18.36
N MET A 44 4.03 -29.76 18.97
CA MET A 44 4.25 -28.34 18.72
C MET A 44 4.70 -28.07 17.28
N HIS A 45 5.51 -28.95 16.70
CA HIS A 45 5.84 -28.90 15.28
C HIS A 45 4.57 -28.86 14.42
N MET A 46 3.69 -29.86 14.56
CA MET A 46 2.46 -29.95 13.76
C MET A 46 1.54 -28.73 13.92
N LEU A 47 1.41 -28.19 15.14
CA LEU A 47 0.55 -27.02 15.41
C LEU A 47 1.16 -25.70 14.92
N ALA A 48 2.49 -25.60 14.88
CA ALA A 48 3.20 -24.39 14.43
C ALA A 48 3.35 -24.32 12.90
N LEU A 49 3.23 -25.44 12.16
CA LEU A 49 3.50 -25.48 10.72
C LEU A 49 2.69 -24.46 9.91
N ASP A 50 1.38 -24.34 10.16
CA ASP A 50 0.58 -23.36 9.42
C ASP A 50 1.01 -21.94 9.73
N HIS A 51 1.33 -21.62 10.99
CA HIS A 51 1.83 -20.28 11.36
C HIS A 51 3.20 -19.98 10.76
N LEU A 52 4.08 -20.98 10.65
CA LEU A 52 5.42 -20.82 10.08
C LEU A 52 5.42 -20.63 8.56
N TYR A 53 4.50 -21.28 7.85
CA TYR A 53 4.51 -21.31 6.39
C TYR A 53 3.38 -20.52 5.73
N ASN A 54 2.30 -20.17 6.45
CA ASN A 54 1.20 -19.39 5.88
C ASN A 54 1.66 -17.99 5.42
N HIS A 55 2.48 -17.32 6.25
CA HIS A 55 3.13 -16.06 5.90
C HIS A 55 4.64 -16.21 6.01
N VAL A 56 5.33 -16.08 4.88
CA VAL A 56 6.78 -16.21 4.83
C VAL A 56 7.44 -14.87 4.53
N LEU A 57 8.27 -14.41 5.47
CA LEU A 57 9.20 -13.32 5.25
C LEU A 57 10.47 -13.87 4.60
N VAL A 58 10.73 -13.44 3.36
CA VAL A 58 11.89 -13.88 2.59
C VAL A 58 13.01 -12.84 2.72
N SER A 59 13.86 -13.02 3.72
CA SER A 59 15.11 -12.25 3.90
C SER A 59 16.30 -12.96 3.27
N CYS A 60 16.43 -14.27 3.52
CA CYS A 60 17.39 -15.14 2.85
C CYS A 60 16.66 -16.15 1.95
N PRO A 61 16.60 -15.91 0.63
CA PRO A 61 15.81 -16.73 -0.27
C PRO A 61 16.24 -18.21 -0.38
N TRP A 62 17.51 -18.51 -0.15
CA TRP A 62 18.13 -19.78 -0.58
C TRP A 62 17.71 -21.00 0.23
N PRO A 63 17.82 -21.01 1.57
CA PRO A 63 17.47 -22.18 2.38
C PRO A 63 15.98 -22.48 2.31
N LEU A 64 15.17 -21.43 2.23
CA LEU A 64 13.73 -21.52 2.12
C LEU A 64 13.31 -22.18 0.81
N VAL A 65 13.78 -21.70 -0.34
CA VAL A 65 13.46 -22.32 -1.63
C VAL A 65 13.89 -23.77 -1.70
N ARG A 66 15.08 -24.10 -1.20
CA ARG A 66 15.52 -25.50 -1.12
C ARG A 66 14.54 -26.34 -0.31
N THR A 67 14.06 -25.83 0.81
CA THR A 67 13.11 -26.53 1.68
C THR A 67 11.78 -26.76 0.96
N LEU A 68 11.21 -25.71 0.36
CA LEU A 68 9.93 -25.77 -0.35
C LEU A 68 9.98 -26.66 -1.60
N LEU A 69 11.13 -26.75 -2.28
CA LEU A 69 11.31 -27.66 -3.41
C LEU A 69 11.41 -29.13 -2.98
N ASN A 70 11.99 -29.40 -1.81
CA ASN A 70 12.11 -30.77 -1.30
C ASN A 70 10.82 -31.25 -0.63
N ASP A 71 10.00 -30.33 -0.14
CA ASP A 71 8.74 -30.62 0.53
C ASP A 71 7.58 -29.81 -0.09
N PRO A 72 6.89 -30.40 -1.09
CA PRO A 72 5.76 -29.76 -1.75
C PRO A 72 4.56 -29.51 -0.82
N GLU A 73 4.42 -30.27 0.29
CA GLU A 73 3.33 -30.05 1.23
C GLU A 73 3.51 -28.74 2.00
N LEU A 74 4.76 -28.37 2.30
CA LEU A 74 5.08 -27.05 2.89
C LEU A 74 4.88 -25.93 1.87
N ALA A 75 5.27 -26.13 0.61
CA ALA A 75 5.03 -25.16 -0.46
C ALA A 75 3.54 -24.87 -0.66
N ALA A 76 2.68 -25.88 -0.51
CA ALA A 76 1.23 -25.75 -0.58
C ALA A 76 0.59 -25.10 0.66
N ARG A 77 1.37 -24.68 1.66
CA ARG A 77 0.89 -23.90 2.82
C ARG A 77 1.19 -22.40 2.70
N VAL A 78 2.01 -22.00 1.73
CA VAL A 78 2.42 -20.60 1.55
C VAL A 78 1.34 -19.78 0.87
N HIS A 79 0.63 -18.94 1.63
CA HIS A 79 -0.42 -18.07 1.12
C HIS A 79 0.01 -16.61 0.99
N GLN A 80 0.89 -16.14 1.90
CA GLN A 80 1.40 -14.77 1.91
C GLN A 80 2.91 -14.76 1.90
N VAL A 81 3.48 -13.90 1.05
CA VAL A 81 4.92 -13.77 0.86
C VAL A 81 5.30 -12.30 1.04
N THR A 82 6.19 -12.01 1.99
CA THR A 82 6.86 -10.72 2.07
C THR A 82 8.29 -10.87 1.57
N TRP A 83 8.56 -10.34 0.38
CA TRP A 83 9.88 -10.29 -0.22
C TRP A 83 10.64 -9.09 0.32
N LYS A 84 11.62 -9.32 1.20
CA LYS A 84 12.50 -8.27 1.74
C LYS A 84 13.94 -8.80 1.76
N PRO A 85 14.58 -8.92 0.59
CA PRO A 85 15.88 -9.56 0.48
C PRO A 85 16.89 -8.70 1.25
N ASP A 86 17.58 -9.29 2.21
CA ASP A 86 18.67 -8.62 2.89
C ASP A 86 19.83 -8.48 1.89
N THR A 87 20.26 -7.25 1.62
CA THR A 87 21.33 -6.99 0.66
C THR A 87 22.70 -7.38 1.21
N ASP A 88 22.83 -7.54 2.53
CA ASP A 88 24.12 -7.76 3.20
C ASP A 88 24.37 -9.23 3.59
N GLU A 89 23.34 -10.06 3.70
CA GLU A 89 23.48 -11.43 4.19
C GLU A 89 23.49 -12.49 3.08
N ASP A 90 24.71 -12.95 2.77
CA ASP A 90 25.03 -14.30 2.28
C ASP A 90 24.98 -14.59 0.76
N TYR A 91 25.83 -13.87 0.02
CA TYR A 91 26.26 -14.22 -1.35
C TYR A 91 27.37 -15.29 -1.40
N SER A 92 27.39 -16.28 -0.49
CA SER A 92 28.41 -17.32 -0.52
C SER A 92 28.51 -17.97 -1.92
N SER A 93 29.74 -18.19 -2.39
CA SER A 93 30.00 -18.77 -3.73
C SER A 93 29.29 -20.11 -3.97
N GLN A 94 28.94 -20.82 -2.88
CA GLN A 94 28.19 -22.06 -2.89
C GLN A 94 26.71 -21.85 -3.23
N ASN A 95 26.04 -20.86 -2.62
CA ASN A 95 24.66 -20.50 -2.94
C ASN A 95 24.54 -20.06 -4.41
N GLN A 96 25.54 -19.33 -4.93
CA GLN A 96 25.57 -18.92 -6.34
C GLN A 96 25.68 -20.09 -7.32
N LYS A 97 26.54 -21.08 -7.01
CA LYS A 97 26.69 -22.29 -7.83
C LYS A 97 25.39 -23.10 -7.82
N MET A 98 24.78 -23.27 -6.65
CA MET A 98 23.49 -23.95 -6.51
C MET A 98 22.39 -23.25 -7.31
N LEU A 99 22.28 -21.92 -7.23
CA LEU A 99 21.34 -21.13 -8.03
C LEU A 99 21.52 -21.37 -9.52
N SER A 100 22.77 -21.27 -10.00
CA SER A 100 23.05 -21.49 -11.42
C SER A 100 22.70 -22.90 -11.88
N SER A 101 22.77 -23.89 -10.99
CA SER A 101 22.35 -25.27 -11.26
C SER A 101 20.83 -25.40 -11.28
N LEU A 102 20.14 -24.83 -10.29
CA LEU A 102 18.68 -24.84 -10.20
C LEU A 102 18.04 -24.13 -11.40
N LEU A 103 18.50 -22.92 -11.75
CA LEU A 103 18.05 -22.17 -12.94
C LEU A 103 18.42 -22.85 -14.26
N LYS A 104 19.46 -23.70 -14.30
CA LYS A 104 19.77 -24.51 -15.49
C LYS A 104 18.86 -25.73 -15.60
N SER A 105 18.46 -26.30 -14.46
CA SER A 105 17.60 -27.49 -14.38
C SER A 105 16.13 -27.17 -14.64
N PHE A 106 15.63 -26.07 -14.07
CA PHE A 106 14.37 -25.46 -14.44
C PHE A 106 14.63 -24.64 -15.69
N LYS A 107 14.37 -25.18 -16.89
CA LYS A 107 14.32 -24.35 -18.10
C LYS A 107 13.10 -23.45 -17.99
N PRO A 108 13.19 -22.17 -17.59
CA PRO A 108 12.01 -21.34 -17.50
C PRO A 108 11.65 -21.01 -18.96
N VAL A 109 10.45 -21.41 -19.39
CA VAL A 109 10.01 -21.17 -20.76
C VAL A 109 9.87 -19.66 -20.93
N GLY A 110 10.55 -19.08 -21.91
CA GLY A 110 10.53 -17.64 -22.19
C GLY A 110 11.81 -16.87 -21.84
N LEU A 111 12.71 -17.43 -21.03
CA LEU A 111 14.06 -16.87 -20.86
C LEU A 111 14.92 -17.24 -22.08
N LYS A 112 15.07 -16.30 -23.02
CA LYS A 112 16.01 -16.43 -24.15
C LYS A 112 17.39 -16.76 -23.57
N ARG A 113 17.96 -17.88 -24.03
CA ARG A 113 19.28 -18.42 -23.71
C ARG A 113 20.32 -17.29 -23.63
N TRP A 114 20.65 -16.80 -22.43
CA TRP A 114 21.54 -15.65 -22.31
C TRP A 114 22.97 -16.05 -22.68
N SER A 115 23.52 -15.36 -23.68
CA SER A 115 24.92 -15.51 -24.06
C SER A 115 25.80 -14.98 -22.92
N SER A 116 26.69 -15.81 -22.44
CA SER A 116 27.69 -15.60 -21.39
C SER A 116 28.76 -14.53 -21.72
N LYS A 117 28.42 -13.46 -22.45
CA LYS A 117 29.42 -12.58 -23.08
C LYS A 117 29.53 -11.15 -22.56
N LYS A 118 28.72 -10.69 -21.59
CA LYS A 118 28.99 -9.40 -20.92
C LYS A 118 28.71 -9.48 -19.42
N GLN A 119 29.74 -9.18 -18.64
CA GLN A 119 29.69 -8.96 -17.19
C GLN A 119 28.88 -7.68 -16.92
N GLU A 120 27.57 -7.80 -16.82
CA GLU A 120 26.81 -6.86 -16.01
C GLU A 120 26.83 -7.35 -14.55
N PRO A 121 26.76 -6.45 -13.54
CA PRO A 121 26.94 -6.83 -12.14
C PRO A 121 25.90 -7.87 -11.75
N ALA A 122 26.37 -9.10 -11.52
CA ALA A 122 25.57 -10.33 -11.39
C ALA A 122 24.70 -10.41 -10.12
N VAL A 123 24.61 -9.33 -9.34
CA VAL A 123 24.07 -9.32 -7.98
C VAL A 123 22.61 -8.87 -7.96
N THR A 124 22.31 -7.71 -8.56
CA THR A 124 20.95 -7.15 -8.63
C THR A 124 20.02 -7.93 -9.58
N TRP A 125 20.59 -8.46 -10.67
CA TRP A 125 19.86 -9.25 -11.67
C TRP A 125 19.23 -10.54 -11.12
N ARG A 126 19.69 -11.05 -9.97
CA ARG A 126 19.24 -12.33 -9.42
C ARG A 126 17.94 -12.23 -8.63
N HIS A 127 17.63 -11.08 -8.02
CA HIS A 127 16.50 -10.99 -7.07
C HIS A 127 15.13 -11.08 -7.74
N HIS A 128 14.91 -10.34 -8.83
CA HIS A 128 13.64 -10.41 -9.58
C HIS A 128 13.42 -11.79 -10.22
N GLU A 129 14.43 -12.35 -10.89
CA GLU A 129 14.32 -13.69 -11.50
C GLU A 129 14.13 -14.78 -10.45
N PHE A 130 14.80 -14.65 -9.32
CA PHE A 130 14.67 -15.60 -8.23
C PHE A 130 13.32 -15.48 -7.53
N MET A 131 12.80 -14.28 -7.31
CA MET A 131 11.43 -14.10 -6.83
C MET A 131 10.44 -14.77 -7.79
N ASN A 132 10.62 -14.58 -9.10
CA ASN A 132 9.80 -15.29 -10.08
C ASN A 132 9.89 -16.81 -9.90
N PHE A 133 11.09 -17.35 -9.70
CA PHE A 133 11.30 -18.76 -9.40
C PHE A 133 10.67 -19.22 -8.05
N PHE A 134 10.74 -18.38 -7.02
CA PHE A 134 10.13 -18.64 -5.72
C PHE A 134 8.62 -18.74 -5.84
N LEU A 135 8.00 -17.78 -6.52
CA LEU A 135 6.55 -17.75 -6.77
C LEU A 135 6.11 -18.94 -7.62
N MET A 136 6.96 -19.37 -8.55
CA MET A 136 6.76 -20.60 -9.30
C MET A 136 6.75 -21.87 -8.44
N SER A 137 7.43 -21.83 -7.30
CA SER A 137 7.51 -22.95 -6.36
C SER A 137 6.42 -22.88 -5.27
N THR A 138 5.62 -21.82 -5.25
CA THR A 138 4.59 -21.56 -4.22
C THR A 138 3.24 -21.31 -4.92
N PRO A 139 2.54 -22.40 -5.32
CA PRO A 139 1.47 -22.31 -6.31
C PRO A 139 0.21 -21.60 -5.82
N ILE A 140 -0.02 -21.53 -4.51
CA ILE A 140 -1.27 -21.02 -3.91
C ILE A 140 -1.14 -19.63 -3.30
N VAL A 141 -0.02 -18.92 -3.55
CA VAL A 141 0.21 -17.58 -3.02
C VAL A 141 -0.92 -16.65 -3.45
N ALA A 142 -1.57 -16.05 -2.45
CA ALA A 142 -2.68 -15.12 -2.61
C ALA A 142 -2.26 -13.66 -2.42
N THR A 143 -1.27 -13.42 -1.55
CA THR A 143 -0.77 -12.07 -1.23
C THR A 143 0.73 -12.00 -1.39
N LEU A 144 1.20 -11.05 -2.21
CA LEU A 144 2.62 -10.75 -2.40
C LEU A 144 2.92 -9.32 -1.94
N VAL A 145 3.85 -9.17 -1.02
CA VAL A 145 4.39 -7.88 -0.58
C VAL A 145 5.86 -7.84 -1.00
N ILE A 146 6.27 -6.83 -1.76
CA ILE A 146 7.66 -6.62 -2.18
C ILE A 146 8.15 -5.34 -1.51
N LYS A 147 9.16 -5.49 -0.67
CA LYS A 147 9.87 -4.39 -0.02
C LYS A 147 11.24 -4.22 -0.67
N ASP A 148 11.76 -3.00 -0.57
CA ASP A 148 13.12 -2.65 -0.97
C ASP A 148 13.45 -3.04 -2.42
N THR A 149 12.74 -2.44 -3.39
CA THR A 149 13.02 -2.66 -4.82
C THR A 149 14.26 -1.91 -5.32
N HIS A 150 14.99 -1.26 -4.41
CA HIS A 150 16.26 -0.60 -4.70
C HIS A 150 17.23 -1.58 -5.39
N GLY A 151 17.67 -1.23 -6.60
CA GLY A 151 18.57 -2.06 -7.40
C GLY A 151 17.88 -3.04 -8.36
N TRP A 152 16.55 -3.14 -8.37
CA TRP A 152 15.83 -3.82 -9.44
C TRP A 152 15.97 -3.04 -10.74
N ARG A 153 15.88 -3.73 -11.88
CA ARG A 153 15.98 -3.06 -13.18
C ARG A 153 14.76 -2.20 -13.43
N ASP A 154 15.04 -0.91 -13.57
CA ASP A 154 14.12 0.21 -13.75
C ASP A 154 13.58 0.35 -15.17
N ASN A 155 14.11 -0.43 -16.12
CA ASN A 155 13.90 -0.25 -17.54
C ASN A 155 13.24 -1.42 -18.28
N VAL A 156 12.76 -2.41 -17.53
CA VAL A 156 12.10 -3.63 -18.03
C VAL A 156 10.79 -3.86 -17.32
N TYR A 157 9.88 -4.57 -17.99
CA TYR A 157 8.67 -5.06 -17.37
C TYR A 157 8.98 -6.14 -16.33
N TRP A 158 8.31 -6.06 -15.19
CA TRP A 158 8.34 -7.12 -14.19
C TRP A 158 7.24 -8.15 -14.52
N PHE A 159 7.45 -9.40 -14.11
CA PHE A 159 6.50 -10.51 -14.26
C PHE A 159 6.09 -10.92 -15.70
N GLY A 160 6.66 -10.32 -16.76
CA GLY A 160 6.27 -10.62 -18.14
C GLY A 160 6.35 -12.10 -18.52
N GLY A 161 7.36 -12.82 -18.01
CA GLY A 161 7.50 -14.26 -18.20
C GLY A 161 6.42 -15.10 -17.50
N ASN A 162 6.10 -14.76 -16.24
CA ASN A 162 5.18 -15.56 -15.40
C ASN A 162 3.72 -15.43 -15.83
N VAL A 163 3.33 -14.25 -16.32
CA VAL A 163 1.96 -13.93 -16.74
C VAL A 163 1.62 -14.58 -18.09
N SER A 164 2.65 -14.83 -18.92
CA SER A 164 2.48 -15.47 -20.23
C SER A 164 2.29 -16.99 -20.16
N GLU A 165 2.52 -17.60 -19.00
CA GLU A 165 2.43 -19.04 -18.80
C GLU A 165 1.14 -19.40 -18.05
N THR A 166 0.20 -20.05 -18.75
CA THR A 166 -1.13 -20.41 -18.24
C THR A 166 -1.06 -21.17 -16.91
N GLY A 167 -1.77 -20.68 -15.89
CA GLY A 167 -1.97 -21.34 -14.58
C GLY A 167 -1.02 -20.89 -13.47
N LYS A 168 0.01 -20.09 -13.77
CA LYS A 168 0.93 -19.56 -12.76
C LYS A 168 0.36 -18.29 -12.13
N LEU A 169 0.56 -18.12 -10.82
CA LEU A 169 -0.03 -17.02 -10.03
C LEU A 169 -1.57 -16.94 -10.06
N GLN A 170 -2.27 -18.03 -10.41
CA GLN A 170 -3.73 -18.05 -10.54
C GLN A 170 -4.48 -17.80 -9.22
N HIS A 171 -3.78 -17.86 -8.08
CA HIS A 171 -4.33 -17.58 -6.76
C HIS A 171 -3.96 -16.18 -6.27
N LEU A 172 -3.07 -15.46 -6.96
CA LEU A 172 -2.59 -14.15 -6.55
C LEU A 172 -3.73 -13.14 -6.66
N ARG A 173 -4.21 -12.65 -5.52
CA ARG A 173 -5.33 -11.71 -5.38
C ARG A 173 -4.87 -10.32 -5.02
N SER A 174 -3.78 -10.20 -4.27
CA SER A 174 -3.29 -8.93 -3.75
C SER A 174 -1.78 -8.78 -3.93
N VAL A 175 -1.36 -7.63 -4.43
CA VAL A 175 0.06 -7.28 -4.61
C VAL A 175 0.33 -5.91 -3.99
N HIS A 176 1.37 -5.83 -3.16
CA HIS A 176 1.86 -4.60 -2.55
C HIS A 176 3.33 -4.45 -2.92
N ILE A 177 3.71 -3.33 -3.54
CA ILE A 177 5.10 -3.08 -3.94
C ILE A 177 5.53 -1.74 -3.37
N HIS A 178 6.61 -1.77 -2.60
CA HIS A 178 7.31 -0.58 -2.13
C HIS A 178 8.45 -0.28 -3.08
N GLY A 179 8.44 0.92 -3.64
CA GLY A 179 9.40 1.42 -4.61
C GLY A 179 10.80 1.68 -4.05
N PRO A 180 11.65 2.36 -4.83
CA PRO A 180 11.32 3.13 -6.03
C PRO A 180 11.05 2.24 -7.26
N LEU A 181 9.98 2.54 -8.00
CA LEU A 181 9.66 1.93 -9.30
C LEU A 181 8.80 2.86 -10.20
N CYS A 182 8.82 2.62 -11.50
CA CYS A 182 7.89 3.22 -12.46
C CYS A 182 6.61 2.37 -12.58
N MET A 183 5.48 3.02 -12.85
CA MET A 183 4.19 2.31 -12.99
C MET A 183 4.21 1.29 -14.13
N GLU A 184 4.87 1.61 -15.24
CA GLU A 184 4.98 0.78 -16.44
C GLU A 184 5.53 -0.62 -16.13
N GLN A 185 6.46 -0.72 -15.17
CA GLN A 185 7.08 -1.99 -14.79
C GLN A 185 6.07 -3.02 -14.29
N THR A 186 4.92 -2.56 -13.77
CA THR A 186 3.87 -3.42 -13.21
C THR A 186 2.82 -3.86 -14.24
N ALA A 187 2.93 -3.45 -15.51
CA ALA A 187 1.90 -3.66 -16.53
C ALA A 187 1.39 -5.11 -16.63
N HIS A 188 2.29 -6.10 -16.57
CA HIS A 188 1.89 -7.50 -16.69
C HIS A 188 1.07 -8.01 -15.51
N LEU A 189 1.21 -7.44 -14.31
CA LEU A 189 0.40 -7.85 -13.16
C LEU A 189 -1.09 -7.61 -13.42
N PHE A 190 -1.44 -6.54 -14.13
CA PHE A 190 -2.82 -6.21 -14.46
C PHE A 190 -3.48 -7.22 -15.41
N LEU A 191 -2.70 -8.09 -16.06
CA LEU A 191 -3.22 -9.15 -16.92
C LEU A 191 -3.55 -10.43 -16.14
N LEU A 192 -3.22 -10.51 -14.84
CA LEU A 192 -3.53 -11.67 -14.03
C LEU A 192 -5.03 -11.78 -13.76
N PRO A 193 -5.68 -12.92 -14.07
CA PRO A 193 -7.13 -13.05 -13.97
C PRO A 193 -7.65 -13.06 -12.52
N SER A 194 -6.82 -13.46 -11.56
CA SER A 194 -7.15 -13.54 -10.14
C SER A 194 -6.88 -12.26 -9.36
N LEU A 195 -6.08 -11.34 -9.91
CA LEU A 195 -5.63 -10.15 -9.20
C LEU A 195 -6.78 -9.17 -9.04
N ARG A 196 -6.97 -8.67 -7.82
CA ARG A 196 -8.05 -7.74 -7.43
C ARG A 196 -7.50 -6.47 -6.81
N ASP A 197 -6.42 -6.58 -6.05
CA ASP A 197 -5.87 -5.48 -5.26
C ASP A 197 -4.41 -5.22 -5.65
N ILE A 198 -4.11 -3.96 -5.99
CA ILE A 198 -2.74 -3.50 -6.24
C ILE A 198 -2.49 -2.26 -5.40
N THR A 199 -1.45 -2.32 -4.59
CA THR A 199 -0.90 -1.17 -3.86
C THR A 199 0.53 -0.93 -4.33
N LEU A 200 0.80 0.25 -4.87
CA LEU A 200 2.13 0.68 -5.29
C LEU A 200 2.51 1.91 -4.47
N ILE A 201 3.66 1.86 -3.82
CA ILE A 201 4.16 2.92 -2.93
C ILE A 201 5.48 3.41 -3.51
N ASP A 202 5.74 4.71 -3.46
CA ASP A 202 6.97 5.33 -3.98
C ASP A 202 7.15 5.12 -5.49
N LEU A 203 6.10 5.47 -6.25
CA LEU A 203 6.16 5.49 -7.71
C LEU A 203 6.91 6.70 -8.22
N VAL A 204 8.02 6.47 -8.92
CA VAL A 204 8.91 7.52 -9.41
C VAL A 204 8.79 7.73 -10.91
N GLN A 205 8.95 8.98 -11.33
CA GLN A 205 9.21 9.35 -12.72
C GLN A 205 10.69 9.62 -12.91
N LEU A 206 11.39 8.69 -13.57
CA LEU A 206 12.84 8.73 -13.73
C LEU A 206 13.29 9.81 -14.72
N GLU A 207 14.39 10.51 -14.40
CA GLU A 207 15.14 11.33 -15.36
C GLU A 207 15.79 10.43 -16.42
N ARG A 208 15.16 10.33 -17.58
CA ARG A 208 15.64 9.47 -18.66
C ARG A 208 16.89 10.09 -19.29
N ARG A 209 18.07 9.53 -19.02
CA ARG A 209 19.26 9.82 -19.83
C ARG A 209 19.03 9.23 -21.22
N THR A 210 19.28 10.00 -22.26
CA THR A 210 19.00 9.72 -23.69
C THR A 210 19.59 8.42 -24.27
N ARG A 211 20.32 7.63 -23.48
CA ARG A 211 21.01 6.40 -23.92
C ARG A 211 20.52 5.11 -23.26
N ASP A 212 19.64 5.19 -22.26
CA ASP A 212 19.21 3.98 -21.55
C ASP A 212 18.17 3.21 -22.39
N TYR A 213 18.34 1.89 -22.47
CA TYR A 213 17.35 1.01 -23.10
C TYR A 213 16.10 1.00 -22.22
N VAL A 214 14.90 1.13 -22.80
CA VAL A 214 13.61 1.07 -22.09
C VAL A 214 12.68 0.15 -22.87
N GLU A 215 12.25 -0.94 -22.24
CA GLU A 215 11.50 -2.01 -22.91
C GLU A 215 10.18 -1.51 -23.51
N TRP A 216 9.43 -0.69 -22.78
CA TRP A 216 8.13 -0.13 -23.18
C TRP A 216 8.18 1.05 -24.15
N GLU A 217 9.36 1.52 -24.52
CA GLU A 217 9.52 2.49 -25.61
C GLU A 217 10.04 1.81 -26.88
N LYS A 218 11.01 0.90 -26.71
CA LYS A 218 11.82 0.38 -27.81
C LYS A 218 11.39 -1.00 -28.30
N THR A 219 10.76 -1.82 -27.45
CA THR A 219 10.53 -3.25 -27.75
C THR A 219 9.06 -3.63 -27.68
N ILE A 220 8.41 -3.39 -26.54
CA ILE A 220 7.02 -3.81 -26.30
C ILE A 220 6.25 -2.61 -25.73
N PRO A 221 5.71 -1.73 -26.58
CA PRO A 221 5.03 -0.53 -26.11
C PRO A 221 3.93 -0.82 -25.08
N LEU A 222 3.75 0.04 -24.08
CA LEU A 222 2.77 -0.16 -23.00
C LEU A 222 1.35 -0.43 -23.54
N GLN A 223 0.95 0.31 -24.56
CA GLN A 223 -0.31 0.15 -25.28
C GLN A 223 -0.48 -1.23 -25.95
N THR A 224 0.60 -1.98 -26.19
CA THR A 224 0.52 -3.36 -26.70
C THR A 224 0.29 -4.37 -25.58
N VAL A 225 0.73 -4.06 -24.35
CA VAL A 225 0.53 -4.89 -23.16
C VAL A 225 -0.85 -4.66 -22.55
N LEU A 226 -1.23 -3.39 -22.35
CA LEU A 226 -2.51 -2.96 -21.77
C LEU A 226 -3.45 -2.35 -22.82
N GLY A 227 -3.41 -2.89 -24.03
CA GLY A 227 -4.21 -2.38 -25.14
C GLY A 227 -5.72 -2.50 -24.94
N PRO A 228 -6.53 -1.88 -25.80
CA PRO A 228 -8.00 -1.78 -25.64
C PRO A 228 -8.74 -3.13 -25.67
N HIS A 229 -8.08 -4.21 -26.08
CA HIS A 229 -8.63 -5.58 -26.09
C HIS A 229 -8.27 -6.38 -24.84
N MET A 230 -7.35 -5.88 -24.01
CA MET A 230 -6.94 -6.53 -22.78
C MET A 230 -7.86 -6.08 -21.65
N VAL A 231 -8.29 -7.05 -20.84
CA VAL A 231 -9.21 -6.81 -19.74
C VAL A 231 -8.49 -7.18 -18.45
N SER A 232 -8.33 -6.19 -17.57
CA SER A 232 -7.88 -6.38 -16.21
C SER A 232 -9.07 -6.59 -15.28
N HIS A 233 -8.91 -7.51 -14.34
CA HIS A 233 -9.88 -7.80 -13.28
C HIS A 233 -9.55 -7.09 -11.96
N VAL A 234 -8.55 -6.21 -11.95
CA VAL A 234 -8.20 -5.39 -10.78
C VAL A 234 -9.38 -4.50 -10.42
N GLN A 235 -9.75 -4.52 -9.15
CA GLN A 235 -10.87 -3.78 -8.58
C GLN A 235 -10.38 -2.61 -7.73
N ASN A 236 -9.20 -2.72 -7.12
CA ASN A 236 -8.66 -1.72 -6.21
C ASN A 236 -7.24 -1.37 -6.62
N ILE A 237 -7.02 -0.09 -6.94
CA ILE A 237 -5.70 0.48 -7.22
C ILE A 237 -5.41 1.54 -6.16
N THR A 238 -4.30 1.38 -5.44
CA THR A 238 -3.81 2.34 -4.46
C THR A 238 -2.39 2.74 -4.82
N LEU A 239 -2.20 4.03 -5.13
CA LEU A 239 -0.91 4.62 -5.49
C LEU A 239 -0.54 5.61 -4.38
N LYS A 240 0.38 5.22 -3.50
CA LYS A 240 0.87 6.08 -2.40
C LYS A 240 2.18 6.73 -2.77
N ARG A 241 2.39 7.98 -2.33
CA ARG A 241 3.59 8.77 -2.62
C ARG A 241 4.01 8.62 -4.08
N ALA A 242 3.11 8.94 -5.00
CA ALA A 242 3.24 8.59 -6.40
C ALA A 242 3.44 9.81 -7.30
N SER A 243 4.33 9.69 -8.27
CA SER A 243 4.42 10.58 -9.42
C SER A 243 4.25 9.77 -10.69
N VAL A 244 3.06 9.81 -11.30
CA VAL A 244 2.77 9.07 -12.54
C VAL A 244 2.29 10.02 -13.65
N GLU A 245 2.73 9.78 -14.90
CA GLU A 245 2.19 10.48 -16.06
C GLU A 245 0.74 10.10 -16.29
N THR A 246 -0.14 11.08 -16.48
CA THR A 246 -1.58 10.79 -16.60
C THR A 246 -1.91 9.92 -17.81
N GLN A 247 -1.11 9.99 -18.88
CA GLN A 247 -1.26 9.12 -20.04
C GLN A 247 -0.93 7.66 -19.68
N THR A 248 0.15 7.43 -18.93
CA THR A 248 0.48 6.10 -18.39
C THR A 248 -0.67 5.59 -17.53
N LEU A 249 -1.12 6.38 -16.55
CA LEU A 249 -2.22 6.04 -15.67
C LEU A 249 -3.51 5.66 -16.43
N ALA A 250 -3.82 6.39 -17.51
CA ALA A 250 -4.99 6.12 -18.34
C ALA A 250 -4.97 4.72 -18.96
N TYR A 251 -3.80 4.18 -19.37
CA TYR A 251 -3.74 2.81 -19.89
C TYR A 251 -4.14 1.78 -18.83
N PHE A 252 -3.68 1.95 -17.58
CA PHE A 252 -4.01 1.05 -16.48
C PHE A 252 -5.47 1.15 -16.08
N THR A 253 -5.99 2.37 -15.88
CA THR A 253 -7.39 2.56 -15.47
C THR A 253 -8.36 2.13 -16.56
N GLN A 254 -8.06 2.35 -17.85
CA GLN A 254 -8.93 1.93 -18.96
C GLN A 254 -8.93 0.43 -19.20
N ALA A 255 -7.86 -0.29 -18.82
CA ALA A 255 -7.80 -1.74 -18.89
C ALA A 255 -8.65 -2.41 -17.79
N CYS A 256 -8.85 -1.75 -16.65
CA CYS A 256 -9.66 -2.25 -15.54
C CYS A 256 -11.15 -2.10 -15.85
N LYS A 257 -11.86 -3.22 -16.03
CA LYS A 257 -13.28 -3.18 -16.41
C LYS A 257 -14.22 -2.81 -15.26
N ASP A 258 -13.91 -3.32 -14.06
CA ASP A 258 -14.77 -3.25 -12.89
C ASP A 258 -14.04 -2.57 -11.70
N LEU A 259 -13.33 -1.47 -11.98
CA LEU A 259 -12.57 -0.73 -10.96
C LEU A 259 -13.54 -0.12 -9.94
N LYS A 260 -13.42 -0.55 -8.68
CA LYS A 260 -14.26 -0.13 -7.55
C LYS A 260 -13.60 0.92 -6.66
N SER A 261 -12.30 0.81 -6.45
CA SER A 261 -11.54 1.73 -5.61
C SER A 261 -10.34 2.28 -6.36
N PHE A 262 -10.18 3.60 -6.34
CA PHE A 262 -9.00 4.28 -6.85
C PHE A 262 -8.48 5.28 -5.81
N ALA A 263 -7.25 5.08 -5.35
CA ALA A 263 -6.55 5.99 -4.45
C ALA A 263 -5.25 6.46 -5.09
N TYR A 264 -5.04 7.77 -5.14
CA TYR A 264 -3.84 8.40 -5.69
C TYR A 264 -3.36 9.53 -4.78
N GLU A 265 -2.18 9.34 -4.20
CA GLU A 265 -1.48 10.30 -3.37
C GLU A 265 -0.29 10.84 -4.14
N HIS A 266 -0.35 12.12 -4.52
CA HIS A 266 0.70 12.73 -5.33
C HIS A 266 1.87 13.21 -4.47
N ASP A 267 3.08 12.74 -4.79
CA ASP A 267 4.33 13.23 -4.20
C ASP A 267 5.21 13.85 -5.31
N VAL A 268 5.57 15.12 -5.15
CA VAL A 268 6.37 15.86 -6.13
C VAL A 268 7.84 15.42 -6.11
N HIS A 269 8.33 14.96 -4.96
CA HIS A 269 9.72 14.53 -4.78
C HIS A 269 10.03 13.26 -5.56
N ASN A 270 8.99 12.49 -5.90
CA ASN A 270 9.11 11.31 -6.75
C ASN A 270 9.11 11.63 -8.26
N ASP A 271 9.03 12.90 -8.67
CA ASP A 271 9.35 13.31 -10.05
C ASP A 271 10.84 13.67 -10.18
N LEU A 272 11.67 12.67 -10.50
CA LEU A 272 13.13 12.82 -10.56
C LEU A 272 13.60 13.55 -11.83
N ARG A 273 12.71 13.95 -12.74
CA ARG A 273 13.09 14.56 -14.03
C ARG A 273 13.62 16.00 -13.95
N ASN A 274 13.73 16.58 -12.74
CA ASN A 274 14.15 17.97 -12.50
C ASN A 274 13.32 19.04 -13.25
N LEU A 275 12.20 18.64 -13.86
CA LEU A 275 11.24 19.54 -14.47
C LEU A 275 10.32 20.03 -13.34
N HIS A 276 9.95 21.31 -13.34
CA HIS A 276 8.91 21.82 -12.45
C HIS A 276 7.63 21.00 -12.68
N SER A 277 7.45 19.93 -11.90
CA SER A 277 6.35 19.01 -12.14
C SER A 277 5.06 19.80 -11.96
N PRO A 278 4.16 19.79 -12.95
CA PRO A 278 2.95 20.55 -12.84
C PRO A 278 2.18 20.05 -11.61
N ASN A 279 1.72 20.98 -10.79
CA ASN A 279 0.97 20.69 -9.57
C ASN A 279 -0.18 19.71 -9.86
N LEU A 280 -0.65 19.00 -8.82
CA LEU A 280 -1.76 18.05 -8.95
C LEU A 280 -2.99 18.69 -9.63
N LEU A 281 -3.25 19.98 -9.36
CA LEU A 281 -4.33 20.76 -9.96
C LEU A 281 -4.29 20.77 -11.50
N ALA A 282 -3.11 20.97 -12.10
CA ALA A 282 -2.94 20.93 -13.55
C ALA A 282 -3.18 19.52 -14.15
N LYS A 283 -3.03 18.47 -13.33
CA LYS A 283 -3.27 17.07 -13.73
C LYS A 283 -4.74 16.65 -13.53
N MET A 284 -5.60 17.42 -12.87
CA MET A 284 -6.97 17.00 -12.54
C MET A 284 -7.84 16.74 -13.78
N GLN A 285 -7.74 17.57 -14.82
CA GLN A 285 -8.53 17.36 -16.03
C GLN A 285 -8.11 16.09 -16.77
N THR A 286 -6.81 15.80 -16.83
CA THR A 286 -6.30 14.58 -17.45
C THR A 286 -6.60 13.36 -16.58
N LEU A 287 -6.62 13.50 -15.24
CA LEU A 287 -7.00 12.43 -14.35
C LEU A 287 -8.49 12.07 -14.52
N ALA A 288 -9.35 13.09 -14.70
CA ALA A 288 -10.76 12.89 -15.00
C ALA A 288 -10.98 12.13 -16.30
N SER A 289 -10.15 12.37 -17.33
CA SER A 289 -10.23 11.61 -18.59
C SER A 289 -9.75 10.17 -18.41
N ALA A 290 -8.71 9.93 -17.61
CA ALA A 290 -8.21 8.58 -17.28
C ALA A 290 -9.28 7.72 -16.57
N LEU A 291 -10.08 8.32 -15.68
CA LEU A 291 -11.12 7.62 -14.91
C LEU A 291 -12.50 7.58 -15.59
N THR A 292 -12.66 8.19 -16.77
CA THR A 292 -13.97 8.35 -17.42
C THR A 292 -14.72 7.03 -17.64
N ARG A 293 -14.01 5.93 -17.98
CA ARG A 293 -14.62 4.61 -18.19
C ARG A 293 -15.15 3.96 -16.91
N ASN A 294 -14.56 4.32 -15.76
CA ASN A 294 -14.82 3.66 -14.48
C ASN A 294 -15.83 4.42 -13.62
N ARG A 295 -16.38 5.54 -14.11
CA ARG A 295 -17.33 6.37 -13.34
C ARG A 295 -18.57 5.60 -12.86
N ALA A 296 -19.01 4.59 -13.62
CA ALA A 296 -20.17 3.78 -13.28
C ALA A 296 -19.87 2.66 -12.26
N SER A 297 -18.59 2.31 -12.05
CA SER A 297 -18.16 1.22 -11.16
C SER A 297 -17.44 1.68 -9.90
N LEU A 298 -16.88 2.90 -9.90
CA LEU A 298 -16.13 3.44 -8.77
C LEU A 298 -17.03 3.71 -7.56
N GLU A 299 -16.82 2.93 -6.51
CA GLU A 299 -17.46 3.04 -5.20
C GLU A 299 -16.62 3.89 -4.23
N ARG A 300 -15.29 3.93 -4.41
CA ARG A 300 -14.36 4.70 -3.57
C ARG A 300 -13.35 5.48 -4.40
N LEU A 301 -13.16 6.75 -4.07
CA LEU A 301 -12.19 7.64 -4.69
C LEU A 301 -11.38 8.35 -3.59
N SER A 302 -10.06 8.28 -3.67
CA SER A 302 -9.16 9.05 -2.80
C SER A 302 -8.14 9.78 -3.66
N ILE A 303 -8.13 11.11 -3.58
CA ILE A 303 -7.14 11.94 -4.26
C ILE A 303 -6.47 12.79 -3.20
N ARG A 304 -5.18 12.53 -2.97
CA ARG A 304 -4.34 13.28 -2.04
C ARG A 304 -3.16 13.89 -2.79
N GLY A 305 -2.53 14.89 -2.21
CA GLY A 305 -1.35 15.50 -2.79
C GLY A 305 -0.49 16.22 -1.76
N ASP A 306 0.68 16.62 -2.21
CA ASP A 306 1.68 17.31 -1.41
C ASP A 306 1.22 18.70 -0.93
N HIS A 307 1.32 18.92 0.38
CA HIS A 307 1.06 20.18 1.09
C HIS A 307 1.68 21.41 0.43
N GLN A 308 2.87 21.30 -0.17
CA GLN A 308 3.56 22.44 -0.78
C GLN A 308 2.85 23.00 -2.02
N MET A 309 1.89 22.26 -2.61
CA MET A 309 1.32 22.56 -3.93
C MET A 309 -0.22 22.55 -3.97
N LEU A 310 -0.90 22.35 -2.83
CA LEU A 310 -2.35 22.25 -2.77
C LEU A 310 -3.02 23.56 -2.30
N LEU A 311 -3.70 24.22 -3.25
CA LEU A 311 -4.67 25.27 -2.95
C LEU A 311 -6.02 24.64 -2.58
N GLN A 312 -6.85 25.30 -1.75
CA GLN A 312 -8.23 24.87 -1.45
C GLN A 312 -9.09 24.56 -2.70
N LYS A 313 -8.76 25.15 -3.87
CA LYS A 313 -9.38 24.80 -5.17
C LYS A 313 -9.27 23.30 -5.49
N HIS A 314 -8.33 22.58 -4.87
CA HIS A 314 -8.18 21.14 -4.98
C HIS A 314 -9.48 20.41 -4.63
N VAL A 315 -10.08 20.75 -3.49
CA VAL A 315 -11.33 20.13 -3.01
C VAL A 315 -12.46 20.25 -4.03
N LEU A 316 -12.64 21.43 -4.64
CA LEU A 316 -13.61 21.62 -5.72
C LEU A 316 -13.28 20.80 -6.97
N GLN A 317 -12.00 20.65 -7.32
CA GLN A 317 -11.61 19.80 -8.46
C GLN A 317 -11.83 18.31 -8.17
N VAL A 318 -11.58 17.86 -6.94
CA VAL A 318 -11.88 16.48 -6.52
C VAL A 318 -13.40 16.25 -6.53
N ALA A 319 -14.19 17.19 -6.03
CA ALA A 319 -15.65 17.14 -6.12
C ALA A 319 -16.15 17.13 -7.58
N ARG A 320 -15.56 17.93 -8.47
CA ARG A 320 -15.85 17.91 -9.92
C ARG A 320 -15.48 16.58 -10.57
N LEU A 321 -14.39 15.95 -10.14
CA LEU A 321 -13.97 14.63 -10.61
C LEU A 321 -14.98 13.57 -10.17
N ALA A 322 -15.39 13.60 -8.89
CA ALA A 322 -16.42 12.73 -8.33
C ALA A 322 -17.81 13.00 -8.94
N SER A 323 -18.03 14.21 -9.46
CA SER A 323 -19.27 14.60 -10.10
C SER A 323 -19.54 13.74 -11.35
N GLY A 324 -20.60 12.94 -11.28
CA GLY A 324 -20.96 11.97 -12.31
C GLY A 324 -20.50 10.53 -12.03
N MET A 325 -19.91 10.24 -10.87
CA MET A 325 -19.75 8.88 -10.38
C MET A 325 -21.02 8.42 -9.66
N SER A 326 -21.85 7.62 -10.33
CA SER A 326 -23.22 7.32 -9.90
C SER A 326 -23.34 6.34 -8.74
N VAL A 327 -22.25 5.65 -8.39
CA VAL A 327 -22.22 4.64 -7.32
C VAL A 327 -21.18 4.96 -6.25
N LEU A 328 -20.62 6.18 -6.27
CA LEU A 328 -19.59 6.59 -5.33
C LEU A 328 -20.17 6.71 -3.91
N ARG A 329 -19.58 5.98 -2.97
CA ARG A 329 -20.00 5.91 -1.56
C ARG A 329 -18.97 6.53 -0.62
N SER A 330 -17.69 6.46 -0.96
CA SER A 330 -16.61 7.03 -0.14
C SER A 330 -15.74 7.96 -0.98
N LEU A 331 -15.54 9.17 -0.49
CA LEU A 331 -14.70 10.18 -1.12
C LEU A 331 -13.69 10.71 -0.10
N ASP A 332 -12.43 10.62 -0.46
CA ASP A 332 -11.33 11.26 0.27
C ASP A 332 -10.78 12.41 -0.59
N MET A 333 -10.93 13.62 -0.04
CA MET A 333 -10.57 14.87 -0.72
C MET A 333 -9.11 15.27 -0.52
N GLY A 334 -8.38 14.54 0.32
CA GLY A 334 -7.02 14.90 0.71
C GLY A 334 -6.95 16.21 1.48
N LEU A 335 -5.79 16.87 1.37
CA LEU A 335 -5.43 18.01 2.20
C LEU A 335 -6.28 19.26 1.93
N VAL A 336 -6.77 19.86 3.00
CA VAL A 336 -7.38 21.18 3.04
C VAL A 336 -6.45 22.14 3.76
N THR A 337 -5.88 23.07 2.99
CA THR A 337 -4.99 24.12 3.49
C THR A 337 -5.80 25.31 4.01
N HIS A 338 -5.34 25.90 5.12
CA HIS A 338 -5.98 27.05 5.75
C HIS A 338 -5.45 28.41 5.22
N ASP A 339 -4.18 28.48 4.83
CA ASP A 339 -3.39 29.68 5.12
C ASP A 339 -3.35 30.82 4.09
N ASP A 340 -3.98 30.74 2.91
CA ASP A 340 -3.81 31.82 1.90
C ASP A 340 -5.08 32.49 1.35
N ASP A 341 -6.30 32.08 1.75
CA ASP A 341 -7.52 32.66 1.15
C ASP A 341 -8.76 32.63 2.08
N PRO A 342 -8.87 33.53 3.08
CA PRO A 342 -10.03 33.62 3.96
C PRO A 342 -11.37 33.88 3.23
N GLU A 343 -11.34 34.31 1.96
CA GLU A 343 -12.54 34.46 1.12
C GLU A 343 -13.19 33.12 0.75
N ARG A 344 -12.54 31.98 1.04
CA ARG A 344 -12.95 30.64 0.56
C ARG A 344 -13.42 29.66 1.64
N CYS A 345 -13.41 30.04 2.91
CA CYS A 345 -14.17 29.36 3.97
C CYS A 345 -15.59 29.93 4.09
N THR A 346 -16.20 30.32 2.97
CA THR A 346 -17.53 30.97 2.95
C THR A 346 -18.66 29.96 2.74
N PRO A 347 -19.89 30.28 3.18
CA PRO A 347 -21.07 29.46 2.90
C PRO A 347 -21.26 29.19 1.39
N ASP A 348 -20.97 30.18 0.54
CA ASP A 348 -21.11 30.06 -0.92
C ASP A 348 -20.15 29.03 -1.51
N PHE A 349 -18.89 29.00 -1.04
CA PHE A 349 -17.91 27.99 -1.45
C PHE A 349 -18.37 26.58 -1.06
N VAL A 350 -18.83 26.42 0.19
CA VAL A 350 -19.32 25.12 0.68
C VAL A 350 -20.58 24.69 -0.07
N MET A 351 -21.47 25.62 -0.41
CA MET A 351 -22.64 25.35 -1.23
C MET A 351 -22.24 24.89 -2.65
N GLU A 352 -21.23 25.50 -3.27
CA GLU A 352 -20.69 25.03 -4.55
C GLU A 352 -20.13 23.61 -4.41
N LEU A 353 -19.34 23.35 -3.36
CA LEU A 353 -18.77 22.04 -3.06
C LEU A 353 -19.86 20.97 -2.94
N VAL A 354 -20.84 21.19 -2.05
CA VAL A 354 -21.95 20.24 -1.82
C VAL A 354 -22.73 19.98 -3.09
N ARG A 355 -22.93 20.98 -3.96
CA ARG A 355 -23.62 20.80 -5.24
C ARG A 355 -22.89 19.86 -6.20
N LEU A 356 -21.57 19.78 -6.12
CA LEU A 356 -20.75 18.94 -6.99
C LEU A 356 -20.66 17.49 -6.51
N LEU A 357 -20.91 17.25 -5.22
CA LEU A 357 -20.81 15.94 -4.61
C LEU A 357 -21.94 15.00 -5.05
N PRO A 358 -21.64 13.70 -5.25
CA PRO A 358 -22.65 12.74 -5.64
C PRO A 358 -23.63 12.47 -4.49
N PRO A 359 -24.95 12.38 -4.76
CA PRO A 359 -25.96 12.15 -3.72
C PRO A 359 -25.89 10.75 -3.08
N THR A 360 -25.13 9.83 -3.69
CA THR A 360 -24.86 8.48 -3.18
C THR A 360 -23.75 8.43 -2.13
N LEU A 361 -23.07 9.56 -1.88
CA LEU A 361 -21.95 9.62 -0.95
C LEU A 361 -22.40 9.27 0.47
N GLU A 362 -21.80 8.25 1.06
CA GLU A 362 -22.04 7.78 2.43
C GLU A 362 -20.94 8.26 3.39
N GLU A 363 -19.72 8.43 2.90
CA GLU A 363 -18.54 8.79 3.68
C GLU A 363 -17.69 9.85 2.97
N LEU A 364 -17.32 10.89 3.72
CA LEU A 364 -16.42 11.94 3.27
C LEU A 364 -15.22 12.02 4.23
N THR A 365 -14.00 11.96 3.70
CA THR A 365 -12.79 12.18 4.49
C THR A 365 -12.00 13.37 3.97
N ILE A 366 -11.41 14.11 4.91
CA ILE A 366 -10.62 15.30 4.65
C ILE A 366 -9.36 15.23 5.52
N GLU A 367 -8.21 15.47 4.91
CA GLU A 367 -6.96 15.69 5.62
C GLU A 367 -6.81 17.20 5.84
N MET A 368 -6.30 17.61 7.00
CA MET A 368 -6.10 19.04 7.30
C MET A 368 -4.61 19.34 7.33
N ASP A 369 -4.21 20.54 6.91
CA ASP A 369 -2.81 20.95 7.00
C ASP A 369 -2.42 21.21 8.45
N TRP A 370 -1.41 20.48 8.93
CA TRP A 370 -0.89 20.55 10.29
C TRP A 370 0.54 21.08 10.25
N GLN A 371 0.76 22.32 9.79
CA GLN A 371 2.11 22.85 9.76
C GLN A 371 2.66 23.02 11.18
N GLU A 372 3.82 22.44 11.45
CA GLU A 372 4.56 22.59 12.71
C GLU A 372 4.93 24.04 13.04
N HIS A 373 4.76 24.95 12.08
CA HIS A 373 5.12 26.36 12.16
C HIS A 373 4.03 27.21 12.85
N TRP A 374 2.91 26.60 13.25
CA TRP A 374 1.81 27.26 13.98
C TRP A 374 2.15 27.63 15.42
N GLY A 375 3.45 27.58 15.78
CA GLY A 375 4.05 27.79 17.11
C GLY A 375 3.85 29.15 17.78
N SER A 376 2.76 29.87 17.49
CA SER A 376 2.33 31.03 18.29
C SER A 376 0.87 31.48 18.09
N LYS A 377 0.16 31.02 17.05
CA LYS A 377 -1.19 31.54 16.71
C LYS A 377 -2.37 30.69 17.19
N GLY A 378 -2.12 29.50 17.73
CA GLY A 378 -3.21 28.57 18.04
C GLY A 378 -3.84 28.04 16.75
N TRP A 379 -4.80 27.14 16.91
CA TRP A 379 -5.48 26.49 15.80
C TRP A 379 -6.45 27.45 15.10
N GLU A 380 -6.25 27.68 13.82
CA GLU A 380 -7.25 28.22 12.89
C GLU A 380 -7.49 27.15 11.81
N GLY A 381 -8.21 26.07 12.11
CA GLY A 381 -8.54 25.06 11.09
C GLY A 381 -9.71 25.53 10.19
N PRO A 382 -10.02 24.85 9.07
CA PRO A 382 -11.27 25.04 8.29
C PRO A 382 -12.54 24.61 9.06
N THR A 383 -12.62 24.90 10.35
CA THR A 383 -13.76 24.63 11.25
C THR A 383 -15.02 25.26 10.75
N ASP A 384 -14.94 26.50 10.29
CA ASP A 384 -16.10 27.22 9.76
C ASP A 384 -16.57 26.59 8.46
N MET A 385 -15.66 26.14 7.59
CA MET A 385 -16.00 25.36 6.41
C MET A 385 -16.74 24.06 6.80
N LEU A 386 -16.26 23.33 7.82
CA LEU A 386 -16.91 22.11 8.31
C LEU A 386 -18.26 22.39 9.00
N ARG A 387 -18.42 23.52 9.69
CA ARG A 387 -19.70 23.97 10.27
C ARG A 387 -20.69 24.27 9.16
N TYR A 388 -20.33 25.10 8.18
CA TYR A 388 -21.17 25.37 7.01
C TYR A 388 -21.49 24.08 6.25
N PHE A 389 -20.55 23.13 6.20
CA PHE A 389 -20.80 21.84 5.57
C PHE A 389 -21.83 21.02 6.35
N ALA A 390 -21.73 20.99 7.68
CA ALA A 390 -22.72 20.33 8.55
C ALA A 390 -24.14 20.90 8.36
N ASP A 391 -24.25 22.21 8.11
CA ASP A 391 -25.54 22.87 7.89
C ASP A 391 -26.10 22.64 6.47
N ILE A 392 -25.24 22.65 5.44
CA ILE A 392 -25.67 22.63 4.02
C ILE A 392 -25.78 21.21 3.45
N ALA A 393 -24.87 20.31 3.84
CA ALA A 393 -24.77 18.96 3.26
C ALA A 393 -26.03 18.08 3.48
N PRO A 394 -26.68 18.07 4.65
CA PRO A 394 -27.79 17.15 4.92
C PRO A 394 -28.98 17.29 3.96
N GLU A 395 -29.24 18.49 3.46
CA GLU A 395 -30.32 18.73 2.50
C GLU A 395 -30.06 18.08 1.12
N LYS A 396 -28.79 17.99 0.71
CA LYS A 396 -28.39 17.54 -0.63
C LYS A 396 -27.81 16.13 -0.64
N LEU A 397 -27.15 15.73 0.44
CA LEU A 397 -26.43 14.47 0.60
C LEU A 397 -27.14 13.61 1.63
N GLN A 398 -28.37 13.19 1.32
CA GLN A 398 -29.23 12.42 2.23
C GLN A 398 -28.63 11.05 2.61
N SER A 399 -27.70 10.54 1.80
CA SER A 399 -27.01 9.26 2.06
C SER A 399 -25.80 9.42 2.98
N LEU A 400 -25.36 10.64 3.26
CA LEU A 400 -24.15 10.92 4.01
C LEU A 400 -24.32 10.47 5.47
N ARG A 401 -23.46 9.56 5.90
CA ARG A 401 -23.47 8.98 7.24
C ARG A 401 -22.25 9.37 8.05
N ARG A 402 -21.14 9.67 7.39
CA ARG A 402 -19.87 9.92 8.06
C ARG A 402 -19.08 11.04 7.40
N VAL A 403 -18.56 11.94 8.23
CA VAL A 403 -17.54 12.92 7.84
C VAL A 403 -16.36 12.74 8.78
N ALA A 404 -15.15 12.53 8.24
CA ALA A 404 -13.96 12.33 9.05
C ALA A 404 -12.87 13.32 8.71
N VAL A 405 -12.26 13.88 9.75
CA VAL A 405 -10.94 14.50 9.65
C VAL A 405 -9.90 13.41 9.94
N VAL A 406 -8.96 13.22 9.02
CA VAL A 406 -7.99 12.12 9.05
C VAL A 406 -6.55 12.62 9.06
N ASP A 407 -5.65 11.71 9.44
CA ASP A 407 -4.20 11.83 9.30
C ASP A 407 -3.57 13.03 10.04
N TRP A 408 -4.14 13.38 11.19
CA TRP A 408 -3.58 14.42 12.06
C TRP A 408 -2.52 13.89 13.03
N PRO A 409 -1.50 14.69 13.41
CA PRO A 409 -0.40 14.23 14.23
C PRO A 409 -0.86 13.73 15.61
N PRO A 410 -0.68 12.44 15.94
CA PRO A 410 -1.16 11.86 17.21
C PRO A 410 -0.58 12.55 18.45
N LYS A 411 0.62 13.15 18.31
CA LYS A 411 1.30 13.95 19.34
C LYS A 411 0.47 15.14 19.85
N LEU A 412 -0.56 15.55 19.11
CA LEU A 412 -1.46 16.62 19.51
C LEU A 412 -2.55 16.16 20.50
N GLY A 413 -2.64 14.86 20.83
CA GLY A 413 -3.57 14.36 21.85
C GLY A 413 -5.03 14.40 21.38
N CYS A 414 -5.98 14.86 22.20
CA CYS A 414 -7.42 14.94 21.83
C CYS A 414 -7.76 16.16 20.94
N PHE A 415 -6.79 16.65 20.18
CA PHE A 415 -6.88 17.86 19.37
C PHE A 415 -7.62 17.59 18.04
N PRO A 416 -8.31 18.59 17.46
CA PRO A 416 -8.52 19.98 17.90
C PRO A 416 -9.60 20.20 18.98
N PRO A 417 -9.46 21.22 19.86
CA PRO A 417 -10.40 21.52 20.95
C PRO A 417 -11.82 21.87 20.48
N ASP A 418 -11.96 22.42 19.27
CA ASP A 418 -13.25 22.87 18.73
C ASP A 418 -14.07 21.74 18.09
N PHE A 419 -13.53 20.51 18.04
CA PHE A 419 -14.24 19.37 17.47
C PHE A 419 -15.49 19.00 18.27
N ALA A 420 -15.56 19.33 19.57
CA ALA A 420 -16.77 19.18 20.37
C ALA A 420 -18.00 19.82 19.71
N VAL A 421 -17.82 21.03 19.16
CA VAL A 421 -18.89 21.75 18.43
C VAL A 421 -19.23 21.03 17.13
N LEU A 422 -18.23 20.56 16.38
CA LEU A 422 -18.46 19.83 15.12
C LEU A 422 -19.19 18.50 15.35
N TYR A 423 -18.83 17.74 16.40
CA TYR A 423 -19.56 16.53 16.80
C TYR A 423 -21.04 16.82 17.00
N GLN A 424 -21.37 17.94 17.66
CA GLN A 424 -22.75 18.36 17.86
C GLN A 424 -23.44 18.75 16.53
N CYS A 425 -22.83 19.63 15.72
CA CYS A 425 -23.41 20.10 14.46
C CYS A 425 -23.76 18.95 13.49
N PHE A 426 -22.86 17.96 13.37
CA PHE A 426 -23.11 16.79 12.54
C PHE A 426 -24.13 15.83 13.18
N ALA A 427 -24.08 15.63 14.50
CA ALA A 427 -25.01 14.75 15.21
C ALA A 427 -26.47 15.24 15.14
N GLU A 428 -26.69 16.57 15.15
CA GLU A 428 -28.02 17.18 14.97
C GLU A 428 -28.68 16.76 13.64
N HIS A 429 -27.87 16.44 12.64
CA HIS A 429 -28.31 16.00 11.32
C HIS A 429 -28.16 14.48 11.11
N GLY A 430 -27.87 13.71 12.16
CA GLY A 430 -27.71 12.25 12.09
C GLY A 430 -26.44 11.80 11.36
N VAL A 431 -25.45 12.68 11.18
CA VAL A 431 -24.16 12.38 10.55
C VAL A 431 -23.12 12.14 11.65
N HIS A 432 -22.34 11.06 11.53
CA HIS A 432 -21.24 10.78 12.44
C HIS A 432 -19.99 11.58 12.02
N PHE A 433 -19.60 12.53 12.86
CA PHE A 433 -18.29 13.16 12.75
C PHE A 433 -17.22 12.29 13.43
N ALA A 434 -16.07 12.10 12.78
CA ALA A 434 -14.94 11.34 13.31
C ALA A 434 -13.64 12.14 13.21
N SER A 435 -12.78 11.98 14.21
CA SER A 435 -11.42 12.49 14.21
C SER A 435 -10.47 11.29 14.29
N ILE A 436 -9.68 11.08 13.24
CA ILE A 436 -8.82 9.91 13.09
C ILE A 436 -7.36 10.38 13.03
N PRO A 437 -6.54 10.09 14.04
CA PRO A 437 -5.12 10.42 14.01
C PRO A 437 -4.38 9.63 12.93
N ALA A 438 -3.27 10.17 12.44
CA ALA A 438 -2.37 9.45 11.56
C ALA A 438 -1.82 8.18 12.23
N ASN A 439 -1.54 7.15 11.44
CA ASN A 439 -0.81 5.99 11.94
C ASN A 439 0.63 6.40 12.26
N ILE A 440 1.11 6.02 13.45
CA ILE A 440 2.51 6.22 13.81
C ILE A 440 3.33 5.07 13.20
N GLU A 441 4.04 5.34 12.11
CA GLU A 441 4.95 4.37 11.48
C GLU A 441 6.38 4.58 12.02
N GLY A 442 6.96 3.55 12.65
CA GLY A 442 8.34 3.58 13.17
C GLY A 442 8.63 2.45 14.18
N PRO A 443 9.90 2.05 14.38
CA PRO A 443 10.26 1.08 15.42
C PRO A 443 10.11 1.77 16.79
N ASP A 444 9.09 1.37 17.56
CA ASP A 444 8.75 1.88 18.89
C ASP A 444 8.65 3.41 19.04
N PRO A 445 7.52 4.02 18.61
CA PRO A 445 7.32 5.46 18.76
C PRO A 445 6.96 5.91 20.18
N LEU A 446 6.86 4.98 21.14
CA LEU A 446 6.40 5.26 22.50
C LEU A 446 7.49 4.83 23.48
N GLN A 447 8.40 5.73 23.87
CA GLN A 447 9.19 5.50 25.07
C GLN A 447 8.31 5.80 26.28
N MET A 448 7.97 4.74 27.05
CA MET A 448 7.39 4.94 28.37
C MET A 448 8.46 5.56 29.26
N SER A 449 8.18 6.74 29.79
CA SER A 449 9.07 7.38 30.78
C SER A 449 8.88 6.69 32.13
N ASP A 450 9.96 6.18 32.72
CA ASP A 450 9.92 5.53 34.05
C ASP A 450 9.67 6.51 35.21
N CYS A 451 9.53 7.80 34.91
CA CYS A 451 9.45 8.89 35.89
C CYS A 451 8.05 9.53 35.97
N ILE A 452 6.99 8.73 36.19
CA ILE A 452 5.62 9.26 36.20
C ILE A 452 4.89 8.90 37.51
N GLU A 453 4.12 9.86 38.03
CA GLU A 453 3.23 9.66 39.17
C GLU A 453 2.22 8.51 38.92
N PRO A 454 1.87 7.72 39.95
CA PRO A 454 0.90 6.64 39.81
C PRO A 454 -0.43 7.13 39.22
N GLY A 455 -0.85 6.56 38.09
CA GLY A 455 -2.12 6.87 37.43
C GLY A 455 -2.00 7.67 36.12
N TRP A 456 -0.81 8.07 35.72
CA TRP A 456 -0.55 8.75 34.45
C TRP A 456 0.34 7.92 33.52
N VAL A 457 0.10 8.00 32.21
CA VAL A 457 0.98 7.46 31.16
C VAL A 457 1.49 8.64 30.35
N PHE A 458 2.79 8.95 30.45
CA PHE A 458 3.48 9.86 29.55
C PHE A 458 4.08 9.05 28.42
N VAL A 459 3.64 9.39 27.21
CA VAL A 459 4.22 8.91 25.97
C VAL A 459 5.18 9.99 25.49
N MET A 460 6.48 9.71 25.48
CA MET A 460 7.40 10.50 24.65
C MET A 460 7.35 9.93 23.24
N ALA A 461 6.81 10.72 22.31
CA ALA A 461 7.10 10.52 20.90
C ALA A 461 8.57 10.88 20.69
N THR A 462 9.41 9.88 20.44
CA THR A 462 10.78 10.14 20.00
C THR A 462 10.69 10.74 18.60
N ASP A 463 11.15 11.98 18.44
CA ASP A 463 11.42 12.54 17.13
C ASP A 463 12.41 11.60 16.44
N VAL A 464 11.92 10.81 15.49
CA VAL A 464 12.79 10.33 14.43
C VAL A 464 13.11 11.59 13.66
N GLU A 465 14.29 12.18 13.91
CA GLU A 465 14.84 13.18 13.01
C GLU A 465 14.81 12.57 11.61
N TRP A 466 13.85 13.01 10.80
CA TRP A 466 13.88 12.78 9.37
C TRP A 466 15.09 13.55 8.87
N HIS A 467 16.23 12.88 8.80
CA HIS A 467 17.33 13.35 7.97
C HIS A 467 16.85 13.21 6.52
N TYR A 468 16.29 14.31 6.01
CA TYR A 468 15.89 14.53 4.62
C TYR A 468 17.02 14.27 3.63
#